data_AF-A0A6L3N0S5-F1
#
_entry.id   AF-A0A6L3N0S5-F1
#
_cell.length_a   1.000
_cell.length_b   1.000
_cell.length_c   1.000
_cell.angle_alpha   90.00
_cell.angle_beta   90.00
_cell.angle_gamma   90.00
#
_symmetry.space_group_name_H-M   'P 1'
#
loop_
_entity.id
_entity.type
_entity.pdbx_description
1 polymer ?
#
loop_
_entity_poly.entity_id
_entity_poly.type
_entity_poly.pdbx_seq_one_letter_code
_entity_poly.pdbx_strand_id
1 'polypeptide(L)' 'VHGERWRVASSTPLAAGCRVRVTGRHGLTLTVAPLYDMPAQERQHQGAPS' A
#
# COMPACT_ATOMS: atom_id res chain seq x y z
N VAL A 1 -9.11 10.85 -5.16
CA VAL A 1 -10.18 9.83 -5.15
C VAL A 1 -11.36 10.46 -4.48
N HIS A 2 -12.47 10.69 -5.18
CA HIS A 2 -13.60 11.48 -4.70
C HIS A 2 -14.45 10.70 -3.68
N GLY A 3 -13.90 10.34 -2.53
CA GLY A 3 -14.61 9.64 -1.44
C GLY A 3 -14.91 8.15 -1.70
N GLU A 4 -14.68 7.66 -2.92
CA GLU A 4 -14.89 6.25 -3.27
C GLU A 4 -13.79 5.35 -2.65
N ARG A 5 -14.20 4.23 -2.05
CA ARG A 5 -13.29 3.21 -1.50
C ARG A 5 -13.01 2.16 -2.58
N TRP A 6 -11.78 2.15 -3.09
CA TRP A 6 -11.35 1.23 -4.15
C TRP A 6 -10.64 0.00 -3.58
N ARG A 7 -10.80 -1.15 -4.25
CA ARG A 7 -9.97 -2.33 -3.99
C ARG A 7 -8.66 -2.18 -4.73
N VAL A 8 -7.55 -2.35 -4.02
CA VAL A 8 -6.20 -2.23 -4.59
C VAL A 8 -5.43 -3.52 -4.39
N ALA A 9 -4.61 -3.89 -5.37
CA ALA A 9 -3.64 -4.96 -5.29
C ALA A 9 -2.23 -4.37 -5.39
N SER A 10 -1.35 -4.81 -4.50
CA SER A 10 0.07 -4.44 -4.50
C SER A 10 0.90 -5.71 -4.45
N SER A 11 1.94 -5.78 -5.27
CA SER A 11 2.91 -6.88 -5.25
C SER A 11 3.88 -6.80 -4.06
N THR A 12 3.90 -5.67 -3.34
CA THR A 12 4.74 -5.44 -2.17
C THR A 12 3.90 -5.02 -0.95
N PRO A 13 4.31 -5.35 0.29
CA PRO A 13 3.64 -4.84 1.48
C PRO A 13 3.55 -3.31 1.48
N LEU A 14 2.38 -2.78 1.83
CA LEU A 14 2.13 -1.35 1.97
C LEU A 14 1.76 -1.05 3.42
N ALA A 15 2.46 -0.12 4.06
CA ALA A 15 2.08 0.35 5.38
C ALA A 15 0.93 1.37 5.28
N ALA A 16 0.11 1.46 6.32
CA ALA A 16 -0.91 2.50 6.41
C ALA A 16 -0.24 3.88 6.37
N GLY A 17 -0.75 4.78 5.53
CA GLY A 17 -0.16 6.11 5.30
C GLY A 17 0.92 6.15 4.22
N CYS A 18 1.31 5.03 3.62
CA CYS A 18 2.22 5.04 2.47
C CYS A 18 1.59 5.71 1.25
N ARG A 19 2.38 6.53 0.57
CA ARG A 19 2.02 7.09 -0.73
C ARG A 19 2.20 6.04 -1.82
N VAL A 20 1.17 5.83 -2.63
CA VAL A 20 1.16 4.85 -3.71
C VAL A 20 0.81 5.49 -5.04
N ARG A 21 1.34 4.95 -6.12
CA ARG A 21 1.00 5.31 -7.50
C ARG A 21 0.27 4.16 -8.15
N VAL A 22 -0.80 4.48 -8.87
CA VAL A 22 -1.51 3.50 -9.70
C VAL A 22 -0.65 3.20 -10.93
N THR A 23 -0.34 1.92 -11.14
CA THR A 23 0.43 1.42 -12.28
C THR A 23 -0.46 0.68 -13.28
N GLY A 24 -1.65 0.27 -12.89
CA GLY A 24 -2.60 -0.40 -13.76
C GLY A 24 -4.00 -0.51 -13.16
N ARG A 25 -4.93 -1.01 -13.96
CA ARG A 25 -6.30 -1.34 -13.54
C ARG A 25 -6.73 -2.65 -14.16
N HIS A 26 -7.36 -3.50 -13.36
CA HIS A 26 -7.95 -4.76 -13.81
C HIS A 26 -9.41 -4.82 -13.34
N GLY A 27 -10.33 -4.46 -14.24
CA GLY A 27 -11.75 -4.30 -13.90
C GLY A 27 -11.97 -3.26 -12.80
N LEU A 28 -12.39 -3.73 -11.62
CA LEU A 28 -12.67 -2.93 -10.41
C LEU A 28 -11.51 -2.91 -9.40
N THR A 29 -10.39 -3.56 -9.73
CA THR A 29 -9.19 -3.59 -8.89
C THR A 29 -8.10 -2.71 -9.50
N LEU A 30 -7.48 -1.86 -8.69
CA LEU A 30 -6.33 -1.06 -9.13
C LEU A 30 -5.02 -1.71 -8.72
N THR A 31 -4.06 -1.78 -9.62
CA THR A 31 -2.69 -2.19 -9.31
C THR A 31 -1.92 -0.95 -8.89
N VAL A 32 -1.34 -0.98 -7.69
CA VAL A 32 -0.57 0.13 -7.15
C VAL A 32 0.85 -0.31 -6.82
N ALA A 33 1.79 0.59 -7.03
CA ALA A 33 3.17 0.46 -6.59
C ALA A 33 3.50 1.57 -5.59
N PRO A 34 4.31 1.30 -4.55
CA PRO A 34 4.74 2.33 -3.62
C PRO A 34 5.54 3.41 -4.37
N LEU A 35 5.20 4.67 -4.11
CA LEU A 35 6.07 5.78 -4.49
C LEU A 35 7.18 5.82 -3.45
N TYR A 36 8.43 5.63 -3.87
CA TYR A 36 9.58 5.70 -2.99
C TYR A 36 9.68 7.11 -2.39
N ASP A 37 9.11 7.27 -1.20
CA ASP A 37 9.39 8.38 -0.28
C ASP A 37 9.21 7.89 1.18
N MET A 38 10.16 7.02 1.57
CA MET A 38 10.57 6.59 2.93
C MET A 38 9.57 5.84 3.85
N PRO A 39 10.07 5.25 4.96
CA PRO A 39 10.80 3.99 5.06
C PRO A 39 9.89 2.91 5.67
N ALA A 40 9.55 1.90 4.88
CA ALA A 40 8.76 0.76 5.33
C ALA A 40 9.62 -0.27 6.10
N GLN A 41 10.19 0.08 7.26
CA GLN A 41 10.93 -0.91 8.07
C GLN A 41 10.59 -0.96 9.57
N GLU A 42 10.02 0.06 10.21
CA GLU A 42 10.02 0.04 11.69
C GLU A 42 8.85 -0.71 12.37
N ARG A 43 7.85 -1.23 11.65
CA ARG A 43 6.70 -1.92 12.28
C ARG A 43 6.57 -3.40 11.99
N GLN A 44 7.45 -4.00 11.19
CA GLN A 44 7.47 -5.46 11.04
C GLN A 44 8.33 -6.17 12.11
N HIS A 45 9.06 -5.42 12.97
CA HIS A 45 9.86 -5.99 14.08
C HIS A 45 9.26 -5.88 15.50
N GLN A 46 8.16 -5.16 15.73
CA GLN A 46 7.55 -5.07 17.06
C GLN A 46 6.17 -5.71 17.09
N GLY A 47 6.17 -7.02 17.30
CA GLY A 47 4.95 -7.83 17.40
C GLY A 47 5.20 -9.23 17.94
N ALA A 48 5.86 -9.37 19.07
CA ALA A 48 5.69 -10.51 19.96
C ALA A 48 5.81 -10.01 21.42
N PRO A 49 4.71 -9.97 22.20
CA PRO A 49 4.80 -9.67 23.62
C PRO A 49 5.39 -10.88 24.37
N SER A 50 6.36 -10.62 25.26
CA SER A 50 6.89 -11.57 26.25
C SER A 50 5.98 -11.67 27.46
#